data_AF-A0A2E6H5C6-F1
#
_entry.id   AF-A0A2E6H5C6-F1
#
_cell.length_a   1.000
_cell.length_b   1.000
_cell.length_c   1.000
_cell.angle_alpha   90.00
_cell.angle_beta   90.00
_cell.angle_gamma   90.00
#
_symmetry.space_group_name_H-M   'P 1'
#
loop_
_entity.id
_entity.type
_entity.pdbx_description
1 polymer ?
#
loop_
_entity_poly.entity_id
_entity_poly.type
_entity_poly.pdbx_seq_one_letter_code
_entity_poly.pdbx_strand_id
1 'polypeptide(L)'
;MVRRLFLFIVLGTLLVSCGGKKSKKLDTSATFQILVGAVSDPNLSGGVMVYGRAADGQNFAINVTSDSLSFPIPNGSWDFYAVGWDGATPLTGNIRCGDTSANLDGGDAVVSFTLSDANCANGNYGATTYKTGNQFRPLRLVHCTDITGVVNGTSDCNGLISSTMSYQISYETFGEVGSPPLEADCVDDAGNVGGNTNTTLNLPTGGFFANFLTVRIATFRQTGCAGSPSKEFFFDSGLEGGHPDSVLHPDAGHSVVFLDAPATIVVPGISNNPSSNHVREVTNGTYKLKSVGVGLVMKKQDITNANYKVKSNRKAVVTKPKFSEATSTNYKLHVGTK
;
A
#
# COMPACT_ATOMS: atom_id res chain seq x y z
N MET A 1 -48.86 -38.97 -54.13
CA MET A 1 -48.59 -37.56 -53.76
C MET A 1 -48.72 -37.27 -52.25
N VAL A 2 -49.55 -37.99 -51.49
CA VAL A 2 -49.81 -37.72 -50.05
C VAL A 2 -48.60 -37.93 -49.13
N ARG A 3 -47.65 -38.82 -49.49
CA ARG A 3 -46.51 -39.19 -48.63
C ARG A 3 -45.39 -38.14 -48.54
N ARG A 4 -45.31 -37.20 -49.50
CA ARG A 4 -44.33 -36.09 -49.48
C ARG A 4 -44.82 -34.86 -48.71
N LEU A 5 -46.14 -34.74 -48.47
CA LEU A 5 -46.72 -33.63 -47.73
C LEU A 5 -46.56 -33.81 -46.20
N PHE A 6 -46.54 -35.05 -45.72
CA PHE A 6 -46.41 -35.34 -44.28
C PHE A 6 -45.01 -35.04 -43.73
N LEU A 7 -43.96 -35.15 -44.56
CA LEU A 7 -42.58 -34.88 -44.15
C LEU A 7 -42.32 -33.38 -43.92
N PHE A 8 -43.04 -32.50 -44.63
CA PHE A 8 -42.91 -31.05 -44.44
C PHE A 8 -43.64 -30.54 -43.19
N ILE A 9 -44.69 -31.21 -42.74
CA ILE A 9 -45.44 -30.83 -41.53
C ILE A 9 -44.69 -31.25 -40.26
N VAL A 10 -44.00 -32.40 -40.27
CA VAL A 10 -43.18 -32.86 -39.13
C VAL A 10 -41.88 -32.06 -39.00
N LEU A 11 -41.34 -31.51 -40.09
CA LEU A 11 -40.13 -30.67 -40.05
C LEU A 11 -40.42 -29.22 -39.59
N GLY A 12 -41.67 -28.76 -39.71
CA GLY A 12 -42.08 -27.42 -39.27
C GLY A 12 -42.29 -27.28 -37.76
N THR A 13 -42.58 -28.36 -37.04
CA THR A 13 -42.89 -28.30 -35.59
C THR A 13 -41.65 -28.37 -34.69
N LEU A 14 -40.46 -28.66 -35.24
CA LEU A 14 -39.20 -28.72 -34.48
C LEU A 14 -38.49 -27.37 -34.31
N LEU A 15 -39.02 -26.28 -34.88
CA LEU A 15 -38.42 -24.93 -34.79
C LEU A 15 -39.08 -24.03 -33.73
N VAL A 16 -40.07 -24.52 -32.96
CA VAL A 16 -40.77 -23.74 -31.91
C VAL A 16 -40.29 -24.15 -30.52
N SER A 17 -38.98 -24.15 -30.28
CA SER A 17 -38.47 -24.31 -28.91
C SER A 17 -37.06 -23.76 -28.76
N CYS A 18 -36.94 -22.44 -28.74
CA CYS A 18 -35.85 -21.79 -28.01
C CYS A 18 -36.20 -20.34 -27.64
N GLY A 19 -37.47 -20.08 -27.34
CA GLY A 19 -37.88 -18.89 -26.58
C GLY A 19 -37.63 -19.15 -25.10
N GLY A 20 -36.40 -19.50 -24.73
CA GLY A 20 -36.01 -19.53 -23.33
C GLY A 20 -36.33 -18.16 -22.77
N LYS A 21 -37.33 -18.07 -21.88
CA LYS A 21 -37.59 -16.85 -21.11
C LYS A 21 -36.21 -16.42 -20.66
N LYS A 22 -35.73 -15.26 -21.12
CA LYS A 22 -34.59 -14.61 -20.51
C LYS A 22 -35.01 -14.50 -19.06
N SER A 23 -34.58 -15.47 -18.24
CA SER A 23 -34.54 -15.33 -16.81
C SER A 23 -33.89 -13.97 -16.69
N LYS A 24 -34.68 -12.96 -16.29
CA LYS A 24 -34.10 -11.69 -15.89
C LYS A 24 -32.98 -12.17 -14.97
N LYS A 25 -31.72 -11.98 -15.39
CA LYS A 25 -30.63 -11.99 -14.44
C LYS A 25 -31.19 -11.06 -13.39
N LEU A 26 -31.56 -11.66 -12.27
CA LEU A 26 -31.97 -10.90 -11.12
C LEU A 26 -30.69 -10.12 -10.88
N ASP A 27 -30.65 -8.89 -11.38
CA ASP A 27 -29.70 -7.90 -10.93
C ASP A 27 -30.16 -7.59 -9.50
N THR A 28 -30.03 -8.62 -8.65
CA THR A 28 -30.21 -8.60 -7.21
C THR A 28 -28.92 -8.05 -6.65
N SER A 29 -28.58 -6.85 -7.09
CA SER A 29 -27.75 -5.98 -6.30
C SER A 29 -28.64 -5.38 -5.24
N ALA A 30 -28.30 -5.58 -3.98
CA ALA A 30 -28.90 -4.77 -2.92
C ALA A 30 -28.31 -3.36 -3.01
N THR A 31 -29.14 -2.34 -2.81
CA THR A 31 -28.62 -0.98 -2.63
C THR A 31 -28.15 -0.86 -1.19
N PHE A 32 -26.85 -0.76 -1.00
CA PHE A 32 -26.28 -0.58 0.33
C PHE A 32 -26.23 0.91 0.65
N GLN A 33 -26.92 1.33 1.70
CA GLN A 33 -26.87 2.70 2.20
C GLN A 33 -26.10 2.78 3.52
N ILE A 34 -25.01 3.54 3.53
CA ILE A 34 -24.35 3.98 4.77
C ILE A 34 -25.02 5.27 5.19
N LEU A 35 -25.71 5.27 6.32
CA LEU A 35 -26.18 6.49 6.95
C LEU A 35 -25.08 7.01 7.87
N VAL A 36 -24.38 8.08 7.46
CA VAL A 36 -23.35 8.70 8.31
C VAL A 36 -23.98 9.32 9.57
N GLY A 37 -25.27 9.68 9.54
CA GLY A 37 -26.01 10.03 10.76
C GLY A 37 -26.13 8.88 11.78
N ALA A 38 -25.96 7.62 11.36
CA ALA A 38 -25.82 6.47 12.25
C ALA A 38 -24.37 6.25 12.70
N VAL A 39 -23.39 6.81 12.00
CA VAL A 39 -22.04 7.03 12.51
C VAL A 39 -22.12 8.19 13.51
N SER A 40 -22.56 7.86 14.72
CA SER A 40 -23.09 8.75 15.76
C SER A 40 -22.15 9.85 16.31
N ASP A 41 -21.00 10.10 15.67
CA ASP A 41 -20.07 11.15 16.08
C ASP A 41 -19.94 12.19 14.95
N PRO A 42 -20.56 13.38 15.09
CA PRO A 42 -20.48 14.44 14.09
C PRO A 42 -19.05 14.99 13.91
N ASN A 43 -18.07 14.50 14.68
CA ASN A 43 -16.72 15.04 14.71
C ASN A 43 -15.68 14.20 13.98
N LEU A 44 -16.06 13.24 13.12
CA LEU A 44 -15.10 12.42 12.36
C LEU A 44 -14.47 13.17 11.17
N SER A 45 -13.91 14.34 11.44
CA SER A 45 -13.31 15.25 10.44
C SER A 45 -12.03 14.68 9.83
N GLY A 46 -11.41 13.68 10.47
CA GLY A 46 -10.23 12.99 9.99
C GLY A 46 -10.54 11.90 8.96
N GLY A 47 -11.81 11.76 8.57
CA GLY A 47 -12.29 10.82 7.58
C GLY A 47 -12.81 9.51 8.18
N VAL A 48 -13.49 8.74 7.35
CA VAL A 48 -14.05 7.43 7.69
C VAL A 48 -13.78 6.46 6.55
N MET A 49 -13.17 5.33 6.88
CA MET A 49 -13.03 4.19 5.99
C MET A 49 -14.06 3.13 6.34
N VAL A 50 -14.78 2.62 5.35
CA VAL A 50 -15.67 1.47 5.49
C VAL A 50 -15.18 0.35 4.59
N TYR A 51 -15.22 -0.85 5.15
CA TYR A 51 -14.77 -2.07 4.53
C TYR A 51 -15.90 -3.09 4.59
N GLY A 52 -16.00 -3.93 3.56
CA GLY A 52 -16.93 -5.04 3.55
C GLY A 52 -16.28 -6.30 3.01
N ARG A 53 -16.66 -7.44 3.58
CA ARG A 53 -16.22 -8.77 3.15
C ARG A 53 -17.40 -9.72 3.06
N ALA A 54 -17.57 -10.33 1.90
CA ALA A 54 -18.52 -11.40 1.70
C ALA A 54 -17.93 -12.76 2.12
N ALA A 55 -18.82 -13.70 2.45
CA ALA A 55 -18.45 -15.07 2.74
C ALA A 55 -17.74 -15.79 1.57
N ASP A 56 -17.96 -15.35 0.32
CA ASP A 56 -17.33 -15.91 -0.89
C ASP A 56 -15.95 -15.31 -1.19
N GLY A 57 -15.48 -14.37 -0.36
CA GLY A 57 -14.18 -13.72 -0.50
C GLY A 57 -14.19 -12.40 -1.26
N GLN A 58 -15.33 -11.95 -1.80
CA GLN A 58 -15.44 -10.60 -2.34
C GLN A 58 -15.21 -9.57 -1.22
N ASN A 59 -14.54 -8.47 -1.55
CA ASN A 59 -14.23 -7.42 -0.60
C ASN A 59 -14.29 -6.04 -1.26
N PHE A 60 -14.50 -5.01 -0.44
CA PHE A 60 -14.38 -3.62 -0.86
C PHE A 60 -13.84 -2.76 0.28
N ALA A 61 -13.25 -1.63 -0.09
CA ALA A 61 -12.86 -0.56 0.81
C ALA A 61 -13.23 0.78 0.19
N ILE A 62 -13.85 1.65 0.98
CA ILE A 62 -14.34 2.95 0.54
C ILE A 62 -14.02 4.02 1.58
N ASN A 63 -13.59 5.18 1.10
CA ASN A 63 -13.56 6.40 1.88
C ASN A 63 -14.95 7.06 1.81
N VAL A 64 -15.54 7.34 2.97
CA VAL A 64 -16.87 7.95 3.07
C VAL A 64 -16.72 9.47 3.03
N THR A 65 -17.02 10.07 1.88
CA THR A 65 -16.87 11.52 1.65
C THR A 65 -18.20 12.29 1.68
N SER A 66 -19.33 11.61 1.86
CA SER A 66 -20.67 12.18 1.87
C SER A 66 -21.56 11.54 2.94
N ASP A 67 -22.57 12.26 3.40
CA ASP A 67 -23.49 11.82 4.47
C ASP A 67 -24.27 10.55 4.15
N SER A 68 -24.41 10.25 2.86
CA SER A 68 -24.94 8.99 2.36
C SER A 68 -24.11 8.53 1.18
N LEU A 69 -23.84 7.22 1.14
CA LEU A 69 -23.25 6.55 0.01
C LEU A 69 -24.15 5.36 -0.33
N SER A 70 -24.47 5.22 -1.62
CA SER A 70 -25.39 4.23 -2.13
C SER A 70 -24.77 3.52 -3.33
N PHE A 71 -24.52 2.22 -3.22
CA PHE A 71 -23.95 1.44 -4.32
C PHE A 71 -24.49 0.00 -4.35
N PRO A 72 -24.50 -0.64 -5.53
CA PRO A 72 -24.91 -2.03 -5.65
C PRO A 72 -23.89 -2.97 -4.98
N ILE A 73 -24.37 -3.86 -4.12
CA ILE A 73 -23.58 -4.98 -3.57
C ILE A 73 -24.27 -6.30 -3.91
N PRO A 74 -23.53 -7.35 -4.30
CA PRO A 74 -24.08 -8.68 -4.48
C PRO A 74 -24.79 -9.20 -3.22
N ASN A 75 -25.92 -9.87 -3.41
CA ASN A 75 -26.61 -10.57 -2.35
C ASN A 75 -25.71 -11.60 -1.65
N GLY A 76 -25.89 -11.78 -0.34
CA GLY A 76 -25.12 -12.74 0.47
C GLY A 76 -24.89 -12.25 1.89
N SER A 77 -24.16 -13.04 2.66
CA SER A 77 -23.73 -12.67 4.01
C SER A 77 -22.44 -11.85 3.94
N TRP A 78 -22.46 -10.69 4.58
CA TRP A 78 -21.37 -9.73 4.60
C TRP A 78 -21.01 -9.35 6.04
N ASP A 79 -19.71 -9.24 6.28
CA ASP A 79 -19.12 -8.61 7.46
C ASP A 79 -18.61 -7.23 7.07
N PHE A 80 -19.05 -6.21 7.79
CA PHE A 80 -18.70 -4.82 7.57
C PHE A 80 -17.90 -4.28 8.74
N TYR A 81 -16.95 -3.42 8.42
CA TYR A 81 -16.06 -2.81 9.40
C TYR A 81 -15.89 -1.33 9.05
N ALA A 82 -15.75 -0.50 10.06
CA ALA A 82 -15.60 0.93 9.89
C ALA A 82 -14.55 1.46 10.87
N VAL A 83 -13.72 2.37 10.39
CA VAL A 83 -12.73 3.10 11.16
C VAL A 83 -12.88 4.58 10.84
N GLY A 84 -13.05 5.40 11.88
CA GLY A 84 -13.18 6.85 11.77
C GLY A 84 -12.19 7.57 12.66
N TRP A 85 -11.82 8.78 12.25
CA TRP A 85 -10.84 9.63 12.91
C TRP A 85 -11.48 10.98 13.28
N ASP A 86 -11.35 11.41 14.53
CA ASP A 86 -11.94 12.67 15.02
C ASP A 86 -11.02 13.92 14.91
N GLY A 87 -9.83 13.75 14.31
CA GLY A 87 -8.87 14.84 14.13
C GLY A 87 -9.27 15.84 13.05
N ALA A 88 -8.72 17.05 13.12
CA ALA A 88 -8.99 18.11 12.14
C ALA A 88 -8.37 17.84 10.76
N THR A 89 -7.38 16.94 10.68
CA THR A 89 -6.73 16.51 9.43
C THR A 89 -6.90 15.00 9.24
N PRO A 90 -6.86 14.50 7.99
CA PRO A 90 -7.11 13.10 7.72
C PRO A 90 -6.19 12.15 8.52
N LEU A 91 -6.74 11.05 9.01
CA LEU A 91 -6.03 10.00 9.75
C LEU A 91 -5.42 10.43 11.10
N THR A 92 -5.86 11.55 11.68
CA THR A 92 -5.40 12.05 12.99
C THR A 92 -6.50 12.02 14.06
N GLY A 93 -6.13 12.27 15.32
CA GLY A 93 -7.06 12.31 16.45
C GLY A 93 -7.32 10.94 17.08
N ASN A 94 -8.38 10.85 17.88
CA ASN A 94 -8.84 9.59 18.41
C ASN A 94 -9.55 8.80 17.32
N ILE A 95 -9.35 7.50 17.38
CA ILE A 95 -9.98 6.56 16.50
C ILE A 95 -11.28 6.04 17.11
N ARG A 96 -12.27 5.83 16.25
CA ARG A 96 -13.53 5.15 16.54
C ARG A 96 -13.69 3.98 15.57
N CYS A 97 -14.06 2.81 16.09
CA CYS A 97 -14.19 1.59 15.30
C CYS A 97 -15.57 1.00 15.49
N GLY A 98 -16.02 0.21 14.53
CA GLY A 98 -17.27 -0.54 14.65
C GLY A 98 -17.40 -1.58 13.55
N ASP A 99 -17.94 -2.72 13.92
CA ASP A 99 -18.19 -3.84 13.03
C ASP A 99 -19.63 -4.30 13.17
N THR A 100 -20.16 -4.86 12.08
CA THR A 100 -21.51 -5.41 12.01
C THR A 100 -21.59 -6.41 10.88
N SER A 101 -22.54 -7.34 10.93
CA SER A 101 -22.78 -8.31 9.86
C SER A 101 -24.23 -8.18 9.39
N ALA A 102 -24.44 -8.35 8.08
CA ALA A 102 -25.78 -8.35 7.50
C ALA A 102 -25.90 -9.39 6.38
N ASN A 103 -27.11 -9.92 6.21
CA ASN A 103 -27.45 -10.75 5.07
C ASN A 103 -28.24 -9.90 4.06
N LEU A 104 -27.72 -9.78 2.84
CA LEU A 104 -28.31 -9.00 1.77
C LEU A 104 -29.11 -9.94 0.87
N ASP A 105 -30.44 -9.88 0.96
CA ASP A 105 -31.37 -10.75 0.21
C ASP A 105 -32.05 -10.03 -0.98
N GLY A 106 -31.52 -8.87 -1.37
CA GLY A 106 -32.03 -7.99 -2.42
C GLY A 106 -32.84 -6.80 -1.89
N GLY A 107 -33.06 -5.79 -2.74
CA GLY A 107 -33.71 -4.53 -2.34
C GLY A 107 -32.74 -3.57 -1.65
N ASP A 108 -33.28 -2.51 -1.02
CA ASP A 108 -32.47 -1.54 -0.29
C ASP A 108 -32.20 -2.06 1.13
N ALA A 109 -30.93 -2.16 1.50
CA ALA A 109 -30.49 -2.59 2.82
C ALA A 109 -29.72 -1.45 3.51
N VAL A 110 -30.12 -1.15 4.74
CA VAL A 110 -29.44 -0.15 5.58
C VAL A 110 -28.51 -0.90 6.53
N VAL A 111 -27.22 -0.59 6.46
CA VAL A 111 -26.23 -1.10 7.41
C VAL A 111 -25.79 0.04 8.30
N SER A 112 -26.07 -0.11 9.60
CA SER A 112 -25.74 0.88 10.62
C SER A 112 -24.55 0.42 11.43
N PHE A 113 -23.59 1.32 11.62
CA PHE A 113 -22.42 1.10 12.47
C PHE A 113 -22.61 1.82 13.79
N THR A 114 -22.16 1.23 14.89
CA THR A 114 -21.98 1.96 16.15
C THR A 114 -20.48 2.14 16.37
N LEU A 115 -19.97 3.34 16.09
CA LEU A 115 -18.55 3.61 16.28
C LEU A 115 -18.26 4.03 17.73
N SER A 116 -17.27 3.40 18.34
CA SER A 116 -16.77 3.78 19.66
C SER A 116 -15.27 3.53 19.76
N ASP A 117 -14.62 4.17 20.75
CA ASP A 117 -13.26 3.82 21.11
C ASP A 117 -13.19 2.38 21.65
N ALA A 118 -14.13 1.96 22.49
CA ALA A 118 -14.17 0.61 23.06
C ALA A 118 -14.11 -0.50 22.00
N ASN A 119 -14.79 -0.32 20.87
CA ASN A 119 -14.78 -1.28 19.77
C ASN A 119 -13.38 -1.43 19.12
N CYS A 120 -12.53 -0.41 19.21
CA CYS A 120 -11.16 -0.48 18.70
C CYS A 120 -10.26 -1.41 19.52
N ALA A 121 -10.69 -1.84 20.72
CA ALA A 121 -10.00 -2.89 21.47
C ALA A 121 -10.06 -4.26 20.78
N ASN A 122 -11.03 -4.46 19.87
CA ASN A 122 -11.19 -5.70 19.12
C ASN A 122 -9.91 -6.03 18.35
N GLY A 123 -9.47 -7.30 18.44
CA GLY A 123 -8.28 -7.81 17.77
C GLY A 123 -8.33 -7.72 16.26
N ASN A 124 -9.54 -7.63 15.68
CA ASN A 124 -9.74 -7.43 14.24
C ASN A 124 -9.08 -6.14 13.71
N TYR A 125 -8.92 -5.11 14.55
CA TYR A 125 -8.30 -3.84 14.15
C TYR A 125 -6.80 -3.76 14.49
N GLY A 126 -6.25 -4.76 15.18
CA GLY A 126 -4.80 -4.91 15.38
C GLY A 126 -4.43 -5.51 16.73
N ALA A 127 -3.19 -5.98 16.84
CA ALA A 127 -2.69 -6.55 18.09
C ALA A 127 -2.61 -5.51 19.22
N THR A 128 -2.83 -5.97 20.45
CA THR A 128 -2.81 -5.12 21.66
C THR A 128 -1.45 -4.48 21.94
N THR A 129 -0.36 -5.07 21.42
CA THR A 129 1.00 -4.53 21.53
C THR A 129 1.19 -3.20 20.80
N TYR A 130 0.33 -2.87 19.84
CA TYR A 130 0.34 -1.63 19.07
C TYR A 130 -0.74 -0.63 19.54
N LYS A 131 -1.34 -0.90 20.70
CA LYS A 131 -2.39 -0.08 21.30
C LYS A 131 -1.94 0.43 22.68
N THR A 132 -2.56 1.53 23.09
CA THR A 132 -2.51 2.06 24.46
C THR A 132 -3.96 2.29 24.90
N GLY A 133 -4.46 1.41 25.75
CA GLY A 133 -5.90 1.32 26.00
C GLY A 133 -6.64 0.91 24.73
N ASN A 134 -7.66 1.69 24.35
CA ASN A 134 -8.48 1.45 23.17
C ASN A 134 -8.03 2.26 21.94
N GLN A 135 -6.87 2.91 22.01
CA GLN A 135 -6.33 3.74 20.92
C GLN A 135 -5.08 3.10 20.34
N PHE A 136 -4.89 3.26 19.03
CA PHE A 136 -3.66 2.86 18.36
C PHE A 136 -2.52 3.78 18.79
N ARG A 137 -1.33 3.21 18.96
CA ARG A 137 -0.13 4.01 19.18
C ARG A 137 0.17 4.83 17.93
N PRO A 138 0.60 6.08 18.06
CA PRO A 138 1.03 6.87 16.92
C PRO A 138 2.11 6.15 16.13
N LEU A 139 2.07 6.31 14.81
CA LEU A 139 3.04 5.73 13.91
C LEU A 139 4.38 6.45 14.04
N ARG A 140 5.46 5.67 14.05
CA ARG A 140 6.82 6.15 13.89
C ARG A 140 7.44 5.51 12.66
N LEU A 141 7.90 6.34 11.73
CA LEU A 141 8.48 5.89 10.48
C LEU A 141 10.00 5.96 10.60
N VAL A 142 10.66 4.83 10.40
CA VAL A 142 12.12 4.74 10.41
C VAL A 142 12.58 4.27 9.03
N HIS A 143 13.36 5.06 8.32
CA HIS A 143 13.82 4.69 6.99
C HIS A 143 15.29 4.22 7.02
N CYS A 144 15.48 2.94 6.73
CA CYS A 144 16.80 2.31 6.66
C CYS A 144 17.22 2.14 5.20
N THR A 145 18.53 2.07 4.95
CA THR A 145 19.05 1.51 3.69
C THR A 145 19.20 -0.01 3.73
N ASP A 146 19.05 -0.60 4.92
CA ASP A 146 19.04 -2.04 5.18
C ASP A 146 18.33 -2.29 6.53
N ILE A 147 17.30 -3.14 6.53
CA ILE A 147 16.51 -3.50 7.72
C ILE A 147 16.95 -4.82 8.38
N THR A 148 17.94 -5.54 7.83
CA THR A 148 18.36 -6.87 8.32
C THR A 148 18.85 -6.87 9.77
N GLY A 149 19.34 -5.73 10.27
CA GLY A 149 19.80 -5.57 11.65
C GLY A 149 18.75 -5.01 12.62
N VAL A 150 17.51 -4.77 12.17
CA VAL A 150 16.43 -4.28 13.02
C VAL A 150 15.92 -5.43 13.88
N VAL A 151 15.97 -5.27 15.19
CA VAL A 151 15.59 -6.31 16.17
C VAL A 151 14.41 -5.91 17.06
N ASN A 152 14.12 -4.61 17.15
CA ASN A 152 13.05 -4.08 17.99
C ASN A 152 12.68 -2.64 17.58
N GLY A 153 11.63 -2.09 18.22
CA GLY A 153 11.13 -0.74 17.96
C GLY A 153 12.15 0.37 18.21
N THR A 154 13.17 0.13 19.06
CA THR A 154 14.22 1.11 19.41
C THR A 154 15.46 1.05 18.52
N SER A 155 15.47 0.19 17.48
CA SER A 155 16.61 0.08 16.56
C SER A 155 16.80 1.38 15.76
N ASP A 156 18.05 1.67 15.36
CA ASP A 156 18.46 2.90 14.66
C ASP A 156 19.03 2.63 13.26
N CYS A 157 18.61 1.52 12.64
CA CYS A 157 19.15 1.00 11.39
C CYS A 157 20.68 0.76 11.42
N ASN A 158 21.32 0.63 12.59
CA ASN A 158 22.79 0.62 12.73
C ASN A 158 23.46 1.86 12.11
N GLY A 159 22.78 3.01 12.14
CA GLY A 159 23.24 4.25 11.51
C GLY A 159 23.12 4.29 9.98
N LEU A 160 22.52 3.27 9.35
CA LEU A 160 22.34 3.18 7.91
C LEU A 160 21.02 3.84 7.46
N ILE A 161 20.94 5.16 7.65
CA ILE A 161 19.76 5.97 7.34
C ILE A 161 19.69 6.29 5.84
N SER A 162 18.49 6.23 5.26
CA SER A 162 18.24 6.60 3.85
C SER A 162 18.13 8.13 3.64
N SER A 163 17.87 8.57 2.40
CA SER A 163 17.71 10.00 2.07
C SER A 163 16.23 10.43 1.97
N THR A 164 15.33 9.74 2.68
CA THR A 164 13.92 10.07 2.70
C THR A 164 13.71 11.33 3.54
N MET A 165 12.94 12.29 3.02
CA MET A 165 12.68 13.58 3.68
C MET A 165 11.20 13.78 4.01
N SER A 166 10.28 13.03 3.40
CA SER A 166 8.87 13.06 3.77
C SER A 166 8.13 11.80 3.33
N TYR A 167 6.91 11.64 3.84
CA TYR A 167 6.05 10.48 3.63
C TYR A 167 4.62 10.89 3.35
N GLN A 168 3.98 10.18 2.43
CA GLN A 168 2.54 10.23 2.20
C GLN A 168 1.96 8.88 2.62
N ILE A 169 0.95 8.89 3.47
CA ILE A 169 0.31 7.69 3.99
C ILE A 169 -1.16 7.71 3.56
N SER A 170 -1.63 6.63 2.93
CA SER A 170 -3.02 6.50 2.49
C SER A 170 -3.59 5.13 2.82
N TYR A 171 -4.90 5.10 3.10
CA TYR A 171 -5.70 3.88 2.95
C TYR A 171 -6.22 3.79 1.53
N GLU A 172 -5.84 2.73 0.84
CA GLU A 172 -6.32 2.47 -0.50
C GLU A 172 -7.77 1.98 -0.47
N THR A 173 -8.53 2.40 -1.48
CA THR A 173 -9.87 1.92 -1.76
C THR A 173 -9.81 0.85 -2.84
N PHE A 174 -10.74 -0.09 -2.80
CA PHE A 174 -10.80 -1.19 -3.78
C PHE A 174 -12.21 -1.76 -3.85
N GLY A 175 -12.44 -2.62 -4.86
CA GLY A 175 -13.73 -3.19 -5.19
C GLY A 175 -14.39 -2.45 -6.36
N GLU A 176 -15.65 -2.80 -6.63
CA GLU A 176 -16.41 -2.20 -7.75
C GLU A 176 -16.84 -0.76 -7.46
N VAL A 177 -16.77 -0.33 -6.20
CA VAL A 177 -17.16 1.00 -5.74
C VAL A 177 -15.98 1.95 -5.89
N GLY A 178 -16.03 2.81 -6.90
CA GLY A 178 -15.07 3.88 -7.05
C GLY A 178 -15.16 4.86 -5.87
N SER A 179 -14.11 4.95 -5.07
CA SER A 179 -13.95 5.94 -4.01
C SER A 179 -12.47 6.37 -4.00
N PRO A 180 -12.14 7.65 -3.74
CA PRO A 180 -10.74 8.05 -3.62
C PRO A 180 -10.12 7.45 -2.35
N PRO A 181 -8.78 7.25 -2.31
CA PRO A 181 -8.11 6.85 -1.07
C PRO A 181 -8.32 7.89 0.04
N LEU A 182 -8.25 7.45 1.30
CA LEU A 182 -8.16 8.37 2.44
C LEU A 182 -6.68 8.63 2.73
N GLU A 183 -6.22 9.84 2.43
CA GLU A 183 -4.81 10.21 2.45
C GLU A 183 -4.54 11.21 3.58
N ALA A 184 -3.52 10.94 4.39
CA ALA A 184 -3.00 11.87 5.39
C ALA A 184 -2.27 13.05 4.74
N ASP A 185 -2.19 14.16 5.47
CA ASP A 185 -1.27 15.24 5.13
C ASP A 185 0.17 14.71 5.04
N CYS A 186 0.98 15.36 4.22
CA CYS A 186 2.37 14.99 4.09
C CYS A 186 3.11 15.10 5.43
N VAL A 187 3.82 14.04 5.79
CA VAL A 187 4.63 13.97 7.00
C VAL A 187 6.07 14.30 6.64
N ASP A 188 6.54 15.49 7.01
CA ASP A 188 7.94 15.87 6.85
C ASP A 188 8.83 15.26 7.93
N ASP A 189 9.98 14.72 7.52
CA ASP A 189 11.06 14.36 8.45
C ASP A 189 11.84 15.62 8.83
N ALA A 190 11.19 16.53 9.55
CA ALA A 190 11.69 17.87 9.87
C ALA A 190 12.96 17.90 10.74
N GLY A 191 13.57 16.75 11.03
CA GLY A 191 14.79 16.61 11.82
C GLY A 191 16.01 16.12 11.04
N ASN A 192 15.89 15.27 10.03
CA ASN A 192 17.00 14.64 9.25
C ASN A 192 18.20 14.05 10.03
N VAL A 193 18.29 14.13 11.36
CA VAL A 193 19.49 13.70 12.12
C VAL A 193 19.45 12.22 12.51
N GLY A 194 18.40 11.46 12.15
CA GLY A 194 18.26 10.10 12.65
C GLY A 194 17.37 9.16 11.84
N GLY A 195 16.84 9.61 10.69
CA GLY A 195 15.97 8.79 9.84
C GLY A 195 14.70 8.31 10.54
N ASN A 196 14.25 9.04 11.56
CA ASN A 196 13.18 8.64 12.46
C ASN A 196 12.18 9.78 12.60
N THR A 197 10.96 9.52 12.13
CA THR A 197 9.88 10.49 12.03
C THR A 197 8.70 10.03 12.87
N ASN A 198 8.52 10.67 14.03
CA ASN A 198 7.31 10.49 14.83
C ASN A 198 6.15 11.20 14.15
N THR A 199 4.98 10.57 14.14
CA THR A 199 3.75 11.14 13.57
C THR A 199 2.66 11.22 14.64
N THR A 200 1.57 11.91 14.33
CA THR A 200 0.31 11.86 15.10
C THR A 200 -0.71 10.89 14.51
N LEU A 201 -0.31 10.10 13.50
CA LEU A 201 -1.18 9.17 12.80
C LEU A 201 -1.41 7.94 13.66
N ASN A 202 -2.64 7.78 14.13
CA ASN A 202 -3.07 6.60 14.85
C ASN A 202 -3.72 5.68 13.82
N LEU A 203 -3.03 4.61 13.43
CA LEU A 203 -3.47 3.72 12.35
C LEU A 203 -3.75 2.32 12.90
N PRO A 204 -4.89 1.68 12.52
CA PRO A 204 -5.06 0.25 12.67
C PRO A 204 -3.85 -0.47 12.09
N THR A 205 -3.21 -1.31 12.91
CA THR A 205 -2.00 -2.00 12.49
C THR A 205 -2.30 -3.30 11.76
N GLY A 206 -3.50 -3.86 11.87
CA GLY A 206 -3.82 -5.12 11.18
C GLY A 206 -4.88 -5.91 11.94
N GLY A 207 -4.75 -7.23 12.00
CA GLY A 207 -5.74 -8.11 12.65
C GLY A 207 -6.92 -8.52 11.75
N PHE A 208 -7.08 -7.83 10.62
CA PHE A 208 -8.02 -8.22 9.58
C PHE A 208 -7.48 -9.36 8.73
N PHE A 209 -8.36 -9.96 7.94
CA PHE A 209 -8.00 -10.95 6.91
C PHE A 209 -7.11 -10.32 5.82
N ALA A 210 -6.44 -11.15 5.02
CA ALA A 210 -5.60 -10.65 3.94
C ALA A 210 -6.39 -9.78 2.94
N ASN A 211 -5.77 -8.73 2.40
CA ASN A 211 -6.35 -7.79 1.42
C ASN A 211 -7.55 -6.98 1.94
N PHE A 212 -7.60 -6.74 3.25
CA PHE A 212 -8.72 -6.04 3.87
C PHE A 212 -8.36 -4.59 4.23
N LEU A 213 -7.16 -4.38 4.76
CA LEU A 213 -6.66 -3.09 5.22
C LEU A 213 -5.40 -2.74 4.43
N THR A 214 -5.56 -2.20 3.22
CA THR A 214 -4.43 -1.83 2.38
C THR A 214 -3.91 -0.46 2.77
N VAL A 215 -2.76 -0.42 3.45
CA VAL A 215 -2.03 0.82 3.74
C VAL A 215 -0.97 1.03 2.68
N ARG A 216 -0.94 2.21 2.06
CA ARG A 216 0.16 2.65 1.20
C ARG A 216 1.00 3.66 1.96
N ILE A 217 2.31 3.45 1.96
CA ILE A 217 3.30 4.43 2.42
C ILE A 217 4.19 4.78 1.24
N ALA A 218 4.16 6.03 0.79
CA ALA A 218 5.06 6.55 -0.23
C ALA A 218 6.13 7.43 0.42
N THR A 219 7.38 7.24 0.01
CA THR A 219 8.55 7.98 0.54
C THR A 219 9.08 8.96 -0.49
N PHE A 220 9.49 10.15 -0.08
CA PHE A 220 9.95 11.22 -0.97
C PHE A 220 11.34 11.72 -0.57
N ARG A 221 12.10 12.24 -1.54
CA ARG A 221 13.43 12.85 -1.32
C ARG A 221 13.38 14.36 -1.12
N GLN A 222 12.19 14.91 -1.00
CA GLN A 222 11.93 16.32 -0.77
C GLN A 222 10.93 16.43 0.36
N THR A 223 10.89 17.56 1.05
CA THR A 223 9.82 17.89 2.00
C THR A 223 8.50 18.15 1.25
N GLY A 224 7.38 18.11 1.97
CA GLY A 224 6.04 18.35 1.44
C GLY A 224 5.61 17.33 0.39
N CYS A 225 6.20 16.13 0.39
CA CYS A 225 5.87 15.06 -0.54
C CYS A 225 6.01 15.52 -2.00
N ALA A 226 6.94 16.43 -2.24
CA ALA A 226 7.16 17.01 -3.55
C ALA A 226 7.93 16.05 -4.48
N GLY A 227 7.56 16.09 -5.77
CA GLY A 227 8.14 15.24 -6.80
C GLY A 227 7.52 13.84 -6.85
N SER A 228 8.21 12.91 -7.53
CA SER A 228 7.76 11.52 -7.59
C SER A 228 8.19 10.74 -6.33
N PRO A 229 7.37 9.79 -5.85
CA PRO A 229 7.78 8.86 -4.81
C PRO A 229 9.10 8.17 -5.18
N SER A 230 10.01 8.13 -4.22
CA SER A 230 11.28 7.40 -4.35
C SER A 230 11.11 5.89 -4.16
N LYS A 231 10.15 5.50 -3.32
CA LYS A 231 9.69 4.11 -3.12
C LYS A 231 8.29 4.13 -2.52
N GLU A 232 7.48 3.14 -2.89
CA GLU A 232 6.14 2.91 -2.35
C GLU A 232 6.09 1.54 -1.69
N PHE A 233 5.39 1.46 -0.57
CA PHE A 233 5.18 0.25 0.23
C PHE A 233 3.69 0.00 0.33
N PHE A 234 3.25 -1.19 -0.08
CA PHE A 234 1.85 -1.61 -0.05
C PHE A 234 1.68 -2.73 0.98
N PHE A 235 0.96 -2.42 2.04
CA PHE A 235 0.67 -3.35 3.13
C PHE A 235 -0.75 -3.88 2.96
N ASP A 236 -0.92 -4.89 2.10
CA ASP A 236 -2.25 -5.38 1.72
C ASP A 236 -3.05 -5.99 2.90
N SER A 237 -2.38 -6.36 3.99
CA SER A 237 -3.00 -7.00 5.16
C SER A 237 -2.75 -6.20 6.44
N GLY A 238 -2.73 -4.87 6.32
CA GLY A 238 -2.31 -3.96 7.38
C GLY A 238 -0.80 -4.01 7.64
N LEU A 239 -0.33 -3.11 8.49
CA LEU A 239 1.09 -2.99 8.86
C LEU A 239 1.65 -4.27 9.52
N GLU A 240 0.83 -5.03 10.24
CA GLU A 240 1.15 -6.32 10.87
C GLU A 240 1.31 -7.45 9.85
N GLY A 241 0.58 -7.38 8.73
CA GLY A 241 0.78 -8.29 7.60
C GLY A 241 2.16 -8.11 6.96
N GLY A 242 2.78 -6.95 7.18
CA GLY A 242 4.11 -6.61 6.72
C GLY A 242 4.18 -6.36 5.22
N HIS A 243 5.37 -5.95 4.79
CA HIS A 243 5.78 -5.85 3.40
C HIS A 243 7.23 -6.38 3.34
N PRO A 244 7.66 -7.06 2.25
CA PRO A 244 8.99 -7.69 2.17
C PRO A 244 10.17 -6.77 2.53
N ASP A 245 10.02 -5.49 2.21
CA ASP A 245 11.01 -4.44 2.46
C ASP A 245 10.67 -3.57 3.69
N SER A 246 9.99 -4.14 4.69
CA SER A 246 9.65 -3.43 5.92
C SER A 246 9.53 -4.38 7.11
N VAL A 247 9.68 -3.85 8.32
CA VAL A 247 9.29 -4.55 9.55
C VAL A 247 8.53 -3.63 10.49
N LEU A 248 7.52 -4.17 11.18
CA LEU A 248 6.77 -3.47 12.21
C LEU A 248 7.23 -3.97 13.59
N HIS A 249 7.53 -3.04 14.50
CA HIS A 249 7.84 -3.33 15.88
C HIS A 249 7.13 -2.39 16.85
N PRO A 250 6.71 -2.86 18.03
CA PRO A 250 6.21 -1.97 19.06
C PRO A 250 7.37 -1.27 19.78
N ASP A 251 7.14 -0.02 20.17
CA ASP A 251 7.96 0.74 21.13
C ASP A 251 7.05 1.32 22.23
N ALA A 252 7.63 1.78 23.35
CA ALA A 252 6.90 2.22 24.54
C ALA A 252 5.75 3.22 24.27
N GLY A 253 5.85 4.01 23.20
CA GLY A 253 4.79 4.95 22.80
C GLY A 253 4.37 4.89 21.33
N HIS A 254 4.95 4.02 20.50
CA HIS A 254 4.75 4.06 19.05
C HIS A 254 4.58 2.67 18.44
N SER A 255 3.89 2.64 17.31
CA SER A 255 3.98 1.56 16.32
C SER A 255 5.08 1.95 15.33
N VAL A 256 6.21 1.24 15.35
CA VAL A 256 7.41 1.63 14.60
C VAL A 256 7.52 0.81 13.33
N VAL A 257 7.38 1.46 12.17
CA VAL A 257 7.56 0.84 10.87
C VAL A 257 8.94 1.21 10.35
N PHE A 258 9.78 0.19 10.20
CA PHE A 258 11.06 0.29 9.52
C PHE A 258 10.86 0.01 8.04
N LEU A 259 11.33 0.92 7.19
CA LEU A 259 11.19 0.86 5.74
C LEU A 259 12.58 0.74 5.11
N ASP A 260 12.81 -0.30 4.32
CA ASP A 260 14.03 -0.42 3.51
C ASP A 260 13.89 0.43 2.24
N ALA A 261 14.55 1.58 2.24
CA ALA A 261 14.63 2.49 1.11
C ALA A 261 16.10 2.59 0.67
N PRO A 262 16.57 1.73 -0.25
CA PRO A 262 17.98 1.70 -0.62
C PRO A 262 18.41 3.05 -1.19
N ALA A 263 19.46 3.62 -0.62
CA ALA A 263 20.03 4.88 -1.10
C ALA A 263 20.51 4.68 -2.55
N THR A 264 20.07 5.55 -3.46
CA THR A 264 20.69 5.59 -4.79
C THR A 264 22.10 6.15 -4.63
N ILE A 265 23.09 5.29 -4.80
CA ILE A 265 24.48 5.71 -4.87
C ILE A 265 24.66 6.48 -6.18
N VAL A 266 24.63 7.81 -6.11
CA VAL A 266 25.04 8.67 -7.21
C VAL A 266 26.56 8.71 -7.21
N VAL A 267 27.20 8.11 -8.22
CA VAL A 267 28.65 8.19 -8.41
C VAL A 267 28.98 9.57 -8.99
N PRO A 268 29.62 10.49 -8.24
CA PRO A 268 29.89 11.83 -8.74
C PRO A 268 30.83 11.78 -9.95
N GLY A 269 30.50 12.50 -11.02
CA GLY A 269 31.39 12.67 -12.18
C GLY A 269 31.05 11.88 -13.45
N ILE A 270 29.98 11.08 -13.46
CA ILE A 270 29.38 10.57 -14.71
C ILE A 270 28.20 11.47 -15.07
N SER A 271 28.50 12.67 -15.59
CA SER A 271 27.51 13.56 -16.20
C SER A 271 27.52 13.31 -17.70
N ASN A 272 26.54 12.57 -18.21
CA ASN A 272 26.28 12.53 -19.64
C ASN A 272 25.57 13.84 -19.99
N ASN A 273 26.31 14.87 -20.39
CA ASN A 273 25.71 16.05 -20.98
C ASN A 273 25.34 15.72 -22.44
N PRO A 274 24.05 15.53 -22.77
CA PRO A 274 23.66 15.11 -24.11
C PRO A 274 23.83 16.22 -25.16
N SER A 275 24.18 17.45 -24.74
CA SER A 275 24.38 18.59 -25.63
C SER A 275 25.80 18.75 -26.16
N SER A 276 26.78 17.97 -25.67
CA SER A 276 28.13 18.01 -26.23
C SER A 276 28.34 16.82 -27.18
N ASN A 277 28.45 17.10 -28.49
CA ASN A 277 28.94 16.14 -29.51
C ASN A 277 30.38 15.65 -29.27
N HIS A 278 30.98 15.99 -28.13
CA HIS A 278 32.20 15.37 -27.65
C HIS A 278 31.86 14.41 -26.51
N VAL A 279 31.78 13.13 -26.84
CA VAL A 279 31.95 12.05 -25.86
C VAL A 279 33.35 12.23 -25.27
N ARG A 280 33.46 12.89 -24.11
CA ARG A 280 34.71 12.84 -23.35
C ARG A 280 34.80 11.43 -22.78
N GLU A 281 35.62 10.59 -23.42
CA GLU A 281 36.03 9.32 -22.83
C GLU A 281 36.66 9.61 -21.47
N VAL A 282 35.95 9.26 -20.40
CA VAL A 282 36.51 9.23 -19.04
C VAL A 282 37.47 8.06 -19.01
N THR A 283 38.71 8.30 -19.42
CA THR A 283 39.66 7.22 -19.72
C THR A 283 40.21 6.56 -18.46
N ASN A 284 40.20 7.23 -17.28
CA ASN A 284 40.49 6.64 -15.98
C ASN A 284 39.99 7.53 -14.82
N GLY A 285 39.09 7.02 -13.99
CA GLY A 285 38.71 7.62 -12.71
C GLY A 285 38.71 6.56 -11.61
N THR A 286 39.46 6.77 -10.53
CA THR A 286 39.41 5.90 -9.34
C THR A 286 38.62 6.62 -8.26
N TYR A 287 37.43 6.11 -7.95
CA TYR A 287 36.62 6.63 -6.85
C TYR A 287 36.80 5.74 -5.64
N LYS A 288 37.28 6.29 -4.53
CA LYS A 288 37.25 5.63 -3.22
C LYS A 288 35.98 6.08 -2.51
N LEU A 289 34.97 5.25 -2.48
CA LEU A 289 33.84 5.44 -1.58
C LEU A 289 34.35 5.21 -0.15
N LYS A 290 34.34 6.25 0.68
CA LYS A 290 34.62 6.13 2.11
C LYS A 290 33.39 5.50 2.76
N SER A 291 33.52 4.23 3.12
CA SER A 291 32.61 3.43 3.96
C SER A 291 31.11 3.48 3.60
N VAL A 292 30.76 2.77 2.54
CA VAL A 292 29.62 1.85 2.56
C VAL A 292 30.23 0.46 2.40
N GLY A 293 29.70 -0.58 3.04
CA GLY A 293 30.27 -1.94 3.10
C GLY A 293 30.47 -2.65 1.74
N VAL A 294 30.32 -1.95 0.62
CA VAL A 294 30.47 -2.44 -0.74
C VAL A 294 31.59 -1.69 -1.44
N GLY A 295 32.73 -2.37 -1.63
CA GLY A 295 33.81 -1.88 -2.48
C GLY A 295 33.40 -1.94 -3.95
N LEU A 296 33.26 -0.77 -4.58
CA LEU A 296 33.17 -0.67 -6.04
C LEU A 296 34.56 -0.43 -6.62
N VAL A 297 34.95 -1.27 -7.58
CA VAL A 297 36.14 -1.07 -8.41
C VAL A 297 35.67 -0.99 -9.85
N MET A 298 35.87 0.15 -10.50
CA MET A 298 35.67 0.32 -11.94
C MET A 298 36.96 -0.01 -12.69
N LYS A 299 36.84 -0.59 -13.90
CA LYS A 299 37.96 -0.95 -14.76
C LYS A 299 37.80 -0.30 -16.15
N LYS A 300 38.97 0.04 -16.70
CA LYS A 300 39.29 0.45 -18.08
C LYS A 300 38.39 -0.19 -19.16
N GLN A 301 37.81 0.66 -20.00
CA GLN A 301 37.02 0.28 -21.17
C GLN A 301 37.93 0.26 -22.40
N ASP A 302 37.91 -0.85 -23.15
CA ASP A 302 38.21 -0.91 -24.58
C ASP A 302 36.95 -1.46 -25.26
N ILE A 303 36.63 -0.89 -26.42
CA ILE A 303 35.33 -0.76 -27.10
C ILE A 303 34.55 -2.06 -27.45
N THR A 304 35.03 -3.24 -27.06
CA THR A 304 34.46 -4.51 -27.53
C THR A 304 34.05 -5.50 -26.45
N ASN A 305 34.47 -5.37 -25.19
CA ASN A 305 34.06 -6.30 -24.11
C ASN A 305 34.15 -5.64 -22.72
N ALA A 306 33.00 -5.36 -22.09
CA ALA A 306 32.97 -4.87 -20.71
C ALA A 306 33.13 -6.03 -19.71
N ASN A 307 34.29 -6.12 -19.06
CA ASN A 307 34.54 -7.07 -17.97
C ASN A 307 34.68 -6.31 -16.63
N TYR A 308 33.70 -6.43 -15.74
CA TYR A 308 33.70 -5.80 -14.42
C TYR A 308 34.37 -6.70 -13.37
N LYS A 309 35.29 -6.16 -12.56
CA LYS A 309 35.84 -6.84 -11.37
C LYS A 309 35.34 -6.15 -10.10
N VAL A 310 34.33 -6.72 -9.47
CA VAL A 310 33.86 -6.30 -8.15
C VAL A 310 34.80 -6.89 -7.09
N LYS A 311 35.35 -6.05 -6.20
CA LYS A 311 36.06 -6.52 -5.01
C LYS A 311 35.17 -6.24 -3.79
N SER A 312 34.39 -7.23 -3.36
CA SER A 312 33.74 -7.16 -2.05
C SER A 312 34.75 -7.46 -0.95
N ASN A 313 34.53 -6.89 0.23
CA ASN A 313 35.27 -7.28 1.42
C ASN A 313 34.90 -8.74 1.74
N ARG A 314 35.87 -9.62 2.05
CA ARG A 314 35.72 -11.09 2.12
C ARG A 314 34.64 -11.61 3.10
N LYS A 315 33.99 -10.73 3.87
CA LYS A 315 32.91 -11.06 4.82
C LYS A 315 31.50 -10.67 4.35
N ALA A 316 31.35 -9.95 3.24
CA ALA A 316 30.04 -9.56 2.72
C ALA A 316 29.61 -10.48 1.57
N VAL A 317 28.50 -11.20 1.76
CA VAL A 317 27.81 -11.94 0.70
C VAL A 317 27.11 -10.92 -0.19
N VAL A 318 27.83 -10.39 -1.19
CA VAL A 318 27.26 -9.42 -2.13
C VAL A 318 26.77 -10.19 -3.35
N THR A 319 25.47 -10.10 -3.64
CA THR A 319 24.92 -10.59 -4.92
C THR A 319 25.60 -9.84 -6.06
N LYS A 320 25.97 -10.53 -7.15
CA LYS A 320 26.58 -9.86 -8.32
C LYS A 320 25.70 -8.66 -8.71
N PRO A 321 26.26 -7.44 -8.80
CA PRO A 321 25.49 -6.27 -9.18
C PRO A 321 24.84 -6.54 -10.55
N LYS A 322 23.52 -6.32 -10.63
CA LYS A 322 22.79 -6.35 -11.89
C LYS A 322 22.73 -4.93 -12.44
N PHE A 323 23.21 -4.77 -13.67
CA PHE A 323 22.99 -3.55 -14.43
C PHE A 323 21.69 -3.74 -15.22
N SER A 324 20.71 -2.83 -15.06
CA SER A 324 19.53 -2.79 -15.92
C SER A 324 19.84 -2.00 -17.20
N GLU A 325 19.15 -2.30 -18.29
CA GLU A 325 19.31 -1.61 -19.58
C GLU A 325 19.18 -0.10 -19.43
N ALA A 326 20.05 0.61 -20.14
CA ALA A 326 20.18 2.05 -20.08
C ALA A 326 19.01 2.74 -20.79
N THR A 327 18.11 3.36 -20.03
CA THR A 327 17.26 4.42 -20.58
C THR A 327 18.11 5.70 -20.71
N SER A 328 18.71 5.82 -21.89
CA SER A 328 19.40 6.93 -22.57
C SER A 328 20.40 7.86 -21.86
N THR A 329 20.54 7.93 -20.53
CA THR A 329 21.58 8.81 -19.93
C THR A 329 22.19 8.38 -18.60
N ASN A 330 21.66 7.36 -17.90
CA ASN A 330 22.16 6.98 -16.56
C ASN A 330 22.36 5.46 -16.40
N TYR A 331 23.47 5.04 -15.80
CA TYR A 331 23.65 3.68 -15.31
C TYR A 331 23.14 3.60 -13.87
N LYS A 332 22.17 2.71 -13.60
CA LYS A 332 21.75 2.38 -12.24
C LYS A 332 22.51 1.15 -11.76
N LEU A 333 23.26 1.31 -10.68
CA LEU A 333 23.86 0.18 -9.98
C LEU A 333 22.93 -0.22 -8.83
N HIS A 334 22.26 -1.36 -8.97
CA HIS A 334 21.51 -1.96 -7.88
C HIS A 334 22.46 -2.82 -7.05
N VAL A 335 22.71 -2.41 -5.81
CA VAL A 335 23.44 -3.20 -4.83
C VAL A 335 22.39 -3.81 -3.89
N GLY A 336 21.95 -5.03 -4.19
CA GLY A 336 21.09 -5.78 -3.30
C GLY A 336 21.92 -6.67 -2.37
N THR A 337 21.62 -6.67 -1.09
CA THR A 337 21.91 -7.80 -0.20
C THR A 337 20.92 -8.93 -0.48
N LYS A 338 21.37 -10.17 -0.31
CA LYS A 338 20.52 -11.36 -0.44
C LYS A 338 20.07 -11.79 0.94
#